data_AF-F4C137-F1
#
_entry.id   AF-F4C137-F1
#
_cell.length_a   1.000
_cell.length_b   1.000
_cell.length_c   1.000
_cell.angle_alpha   90.00
_cell.angle_beta   90.00
_cell.angle_gamma   90.00
#
_symmetry.space_group_name_H-M   'P 1'
#
loop_
_entity.id
_entity.type
_entity.pdbx_description
1 polymer ?
#
loop_
_entity_poly.entity_id
_entity_poly.type
_entity_poly.pdbx_seq_one_letter_code
_entity_poly.pdbx_strand_id
1 'polypeptide(L)'
;MKTIKTITLLFAVCSLVHQQVKAQDKQIIPLQIGDTIPDFLFKDIKNASYTNVRASELYKKGLLILNFWATWCVPCVREMPTLDSLTDQFGKELSMICVTNQPDNVVENFLKSRNDITHLQFISGDTLLKKYFPHRIIPHNVWIDSSGVIKAVTNDLAVNKNNLQAFFNGTVKMDTKAEDLSFDAEKPYQVADTTYILKSMLSPYDPNLGNAGVRRANYDSIPKRIFAWNRTKTDLLWVAIKKGRAMRQRDWRLIEVHTKDSTGYFYPQYTEHEGWQKEFGNNFKDWAKKNHYCYELIFNKWIDIDDFYNYMADDLCRYFNVKAYIATRKTKCWVTTVNNQKKIPLRSTSDDKMPLRLIRNSNEKGKIICKKQYMADIAASLSGSYNNEPPFLDETEINYPIDLEIDIEGIGEGFTPEIVIEKFAALGLQIELKERDYPFLIIEDLN
;
A
#
# COMPACT_ATOMS: atom_id res chain seq x y z
N MET A 1 -43.86 -46.46 -48.48
CA MET A 1 -43.80 -44.99 -48.65
C MET A 1 -44.33 -44.15 -47.47
N LYS A 2 -44.73 -44.72 -46.32
CA LYS A 2 -45.21 -43.94 -45.16
C LYS A 2 -44.21 -43.84 -43.98
N THR A 3 -43.23 -44.74 -43.89
CA THR A 3 -42.29 -44.79 -42.75
C THR A 3 -41.09 -43.83 -42.88
N ILE A 4 -40.77 -43.37 -44.09
CA ILE A 4 -39.63 -42.49 -44.35
C ILE A 4 -39.96 -41.01 -44.09
N LYS A 5 -41.24 -40.61 -44.15
CA LYS A 5 -41.66 -39.22 -43.91
C LYS A 5 -41.67 -38.82 -42.43
N THR A 6 -41.77 -39.77 -41.50
CA THR A 6 -41.86 -39.47 -40.06
C THR A 6 -40.48 -39.24 -39.43
N ILE A 7 -39.42 -39.86 -39.95
CA ILE A 7 -38.05 -39.72 -39.42
C ILE A 7 -37.43 -38.38 -39.86
N THR A 8 -37.78 -37.87 -41.04
CA THR A 8 -37.30 -36.55 -41.51
C THR A 8 -37.94 -35.38 -40.75
N LEU A 9 -39.18 -35.54 -40.26
CA LEU A 9 -39.84 -34.50 -39.47
C LEU A 9 -39.30 -34.42 -38.03
N LEU A 10 -38.85 -35.54 -37.44
CA LEU A 10 -38.27 -35.56 -36.10
C LEU A 10 -36.85 -34.94 -36.07
N PHE A 11 -36.07 -35.11 -37.15
CA PHE A 11 -34.75 -34.47 -37.29
C PHE A 11 -34.82 -32.96 -37.59
N ALA A 12 -35.88 -32.50 -38.26
CA ALA A 12 -36.11 -31.08 -38.52
C ALA A 12 -36.55 -30.31 -37.25
N VAL A 13 -37.26 -30.97 -36.33
CA VAL A 13 -37.67 -30.36 -35.05
C VAL A 13 -36.51 -30.36 -34.03
N CYS A 14 -35.64 -31.36 -34.03
CA CYS A 14 -34.44 -31.35 -33.17
C CYS A 14 -33.33 -30.40 -33.64
N SER A 15 -33.30 -30.03 -34.92
CA SER A 15 -32.32 -29.06 -35.46
C SER A 15 -32.74 -27.59 -35.27
N LEU A 16 -34.01 -27.32 -34.96
CA LEU A 16 -34.48 -25.98 -34.59
C LEU A 16 -34.27 -25.65 -33.09
N VAL A 17 -33.92 -26.63 -32.26
CA VAL A 17 -33.54 -26.41 -30.83
C VAL A 17 -32.02 -26.20 -30.67
N HIS A 18 -31.24 -26.36 -31.74
CA HIS A 18 -29.83 -25.96 -31.80
C HIS A 18 -29.66 -24.49 -32.23
N GLN A 19 -30.64 -23.62 -31.93
CA GLN A 19 -30.29 -22.21 -31.77
C GLN A 19 -29.24 -22.14 -30.68
N GLN A 20 -28.02 -21.86 -31.11
CA GLN A 20 -26.91 -21.49 -30.28
C GLN A 20 -27.42 -20.60 -29.16
N VAL A 21 -27.55 -21.16 -27.96
CA VAL A 21 -27.38 -20.40 -26.74
C VAL A 21 -25.91 -19.98 -26.77
N LYS A 22 -25.61 -18.96 -27.59
CA LYS A 22 -24.50 -18.09 -27.29
C LYS A 22 -24.86 -17.59 -25.91
N ALA A 23 -24.16 -18.12 -24.90
CA ALA A 23 -24.07 -17.46 -23.62
C ALA A 23 -23.70 -16.02 -23.98
N GLN A 24 -24.68 -15.12 -23.99
CA GLN A 24 -24.38 -13.71 -23.96
C GLN A 24 -23.52 -13.58 -22.72
N ASP A 25 -22.24 -13.24 -22.89
CA ASP A 25 -21.44 -12.71 -21.80
C ASP A 25 -22.23 -11.52 -21.27
N LYS A 26 -23.08 -11.80 -20.29
CA LYS A 26 -24.01 -10.82 -19.76
C LYS A 26 -23.12 -9.80 -19.10
N GLN A 27 -23.00 -8.65 -19.73
CA GLN A 27 -22.12 -7.59 -19.27
C GLN A 27 -22.45 -7.31 -17.81
N ILE A 28 -21.48 -7.52 -16.93
CA ILE A 28 -21.64 -7.27 -15.50
C ILE A 28 -21.74 -5.77 -15.32
N ILE A 29 -22.88 -5.32 -14.80
CA ILE A 29 -23.10 -3.93 -14.43
C ILE A 29 -22.62 -3.75 -12.99
N PRO A 30 -21.71 -2.80 -12.73
CA PRO A 30 -21.32 -2.44 -11.37
C PRO A 30 -22.52 -2.06 -10.50
N LEU A 31 -22.55 -2.56 -9.27
CA LEU A 31 -23.59 -2.26 -8.30
C LEU A 31 -23.26 -0.98 -7.55
N GLN A 32 -24.30 -0.25 -7.17
CA GLN A 32 -24.23 0.99 -6.41
C GLN A 32 -24.96 0.85 -5.07
N ILE A 33 -24.77 1.84 -4.21
CA ILE A 33 -25.54 1.94 -2.97
C ILE A 33 -27.03 2.02 -3.31
N GLY A 34 -27.84 1.18 -2.66
CA GLY A 34 -29.26 1.01 -2.94
C GLY A 34 -29.59 -0.22 -3.79
N ASP A 35 -28.63 -0.77 -4.53
CA ASP A 35 -28.87 -1.98 -5.33
C ASP A 35 -28.92 -3.24 -4.44
N THR A 36 -29.73 -4.20 -4.87
CA THR A 36 -29.71 -5.56 -4.31
C THR A 36 -28.63 -6.38 -5.00
N ILE A 37 -27.80 -7.06 -4.21
CA ILE A 37 -26.76 -7.93 -4.75
C ILE A 37 -27.36 -9.20 -5.36
N PRO A 38 -26.78 -9.75 -6.45
CA PRO A 38 -27.06 -11.12 -6.87
C PRO A 38 -26.74 -12.11 -5.76
N ASP A 39 -27.44 -13.25 -5.74
CA ASP A 39 -27.16 -14.32 -4.78
C ASP A 39 -25.91 -15.13 -5.19
N PHE A 40 -24.74 -14.50 -5.02
CA PHE A 40 -23.44 -15.06 -5.37
C PHE A 40 -23.22 -16.41 -4.70
N LEU A 41 -22.67 -17.36 -5.43
CA LEU A 41 -22.08 -18.56 -4.83
C LEU A 41 -20.62 -18.26 -4.54
N PHE A 42 -20.30 -18.00 -3.29
CA PHE A 42 -18.91 -17.91 -2.85
C PHE A 42 -18.33 -19.32 -2.78
N LYS A 43 -17.11 -19.48 -3.32
CA LYS A 43 -16.41 -20.76 -3.42
C LYS A 43 -15.05 -20.69 -2.77
N ASP A 44 -14.55 -21.86 -2.37
CA ASP A 44 -13.21 -22.07 -1.83
C ASP A 44 -12.87 -21.13 -0.67
N ILE A 45 -13.86 -20.92 0.20
CA ILE A 45 -13.73 -20.06 1.39
C ILE A 45 -12.76 -20.72 2.38
N LYS A 46 -11.76 -19.97 2.78
CA LYS A 46 -10.76 -20.36 3.77
C LYS A 46 -11.16 -19.85 5.15
N ASN A 47 -10.73 -20.56 6.20
CA ASN A 47 -11.02 -20.26 7.61
C ASN A 47 -12.54 -20.21 7.93
N ALA A 48 -13.34 -20.98 7.21
CA ALA A 48 -14.76 -21.18 7.48
C ALA A 48 -15.07 -22.65 7.72
N SER A 49 -16.19 -22.94 8.41
CA SER A 49 -16.69 -24.31 8.60
C SER A 49 -17.29 -24.92 7.32
N TYR A 50 -17.38 -24.14 6.25
CA TYR A 50 -17.87 -24.51 4.93
C TYR A 50 -16.91 -24.02 3.85
N THR A 51 -16.90 -24.71 2.71
CA THR A 51 -16.08 -24.32 1.55
C THR A 51 -16.84 -23.45 0.56
N ASN A 52 -18.16 -23.61 0.48
CA ASN A 52 -19.04 -22.86 -0.42
C ASN A 52 -20.26 -22.37 0.34
N VAL A 53 -20.75 -21.17 0.02
CA VAL A 53 -21.96 -20.60 0.63
C VAL A 53 -22.62 -19.59 -0.30
N ARG A 54 -23.95 -19.47 -0.26
CA ARG A 54 -24.66 -18.42 -0.98
C ARG A 54 -24.61 -17.10 -0.21
N ALA A 55 -24.51 -15.98 -0.92
CA ALA A 55 -24.53 -14.66 -0.31
C ALA A 55 -25.78 -14.45 0.57
N SER A 56 -26.92 -15.00 0.14
CA SER A 56 -28.18 -14.95 0.86
C SER A 56 -28.17 -15.68 2.20
N GLU A 57 -27.35 -16.71 2.37
CA GLU A 57 -27.18 -17.38 3.66
C GLU A 57 -26.38 -16.52 4.65
N LEU A 58 -25.55 -15.60 4.15
CA LEU A 58 -24.71 -14.73 4.96
C LEU A 58 -25.44 -13.46 5.35
N TYR A 59 -25.98 -12.73 4.37
CA TYR A 59 -26.60 -11.44 4.67
C TYR A 59 -27.88 -11.59 5.50
N LYS A 60 -28.63 -12.70 5.36
CA LYS A 60 -29.83 -12.98 6.18
C LYS A 60 -29.57 -13.07 7.69
N LYS A 61 -28.31 -13.21 8.14
CA LYS A 61 -27.96 -13.13 9.56
C LYS A 61 -28.16 -11.73 10.15
N GLY A 62 -28.05 -10.69 9.33
CA GLY A 62 -28.21 -9.29 9.74
C GLY A 62 -27.43 -8.34 8.83
N LEU A 63 -26.12 -8.56 8.73
CA LEU A 63 -25.19 -7.76 7.96
C LEU A 63 -24.13 -8.65 7.30
N LEU A 64 -23.92 -8.48 6.00
CA LEU A 64 -22.76 -8.99 5.28
C LEU A 64 -21.80 -7.84 4.96
N ILE A 65 -20.54 -7.96 5.36
CA ILE A 65 -19.45 -7.07 4.93
C ILE A 65 -18.52 -7.83 3.98
N LEU A 66 -18.37 -7.32 2.77
CA LEU A 66 -17.30 -7.72 1.85
C LEU A 66 -16.14 -6.75 2.01
N ASN A 67 -15.04 -7.22 2.61
CA ASN A 67 -13.80 -6.46 2.81
C ASN A 67 -12.81 -6.79 1.68
N PHE A 68 -12.56 -5.87 0.76
CA PHE A 68 -11.58 -6.06 -0.30
C PHE A 68 -10.20 -5.60 0.15
N TRP A 69 -9.21 -6.50 0.02
CA TRP A 69 -7.88 -6.33 0.60
C TRP A 69 -6.75 -6.95 -0.24
N ALA A 70 -5.51 -6.75 0.17
CA ALA A 70 -4.33 -7.43 -0.37
C ALA A 70 -3.20 -7.55 0.66
N THR A 71 -2.34 -8.56 0.53
CA THR A 71 -1.21 -8.83 1.45
C THR A 71 -0.17 -7.72 1.49
N TRP A 72 -0.04 -6.94 0.42
CA TRP A 72 0.84 -5.77 0.34
C TRP A 72 0.19 -4.47 0.86
N CYS A 73 -1.12 -4.50 1.15
CA CYS A 73 -1.86 -3.33 1.63
C CYS A 73 -1.70 -3.19 3.15
N VAL A 74 -0.73 -2.36 3.56
CA VAL A 74 -0.45 -2.08 4.98
C VAL A 74 -1.69 -1.71 5.81
N PRO A 75 -2.58 -0.78 5.40
CA PRO A 75 -3.79 -0.47 6.17
C PRO A 75 -4.73 -1.69 6.30
N CYS A 76 -4.91 -2.48 5.22
CA CYS A 76 -5.71 -3.71 5.24
C CYS A 76 -5.17 -4.73 6.26
N VAL A 77 -3.86 -4.93 6.26
CA VAL A 77 -3.18 -5.89 7.14
C VAL A 77 -3.24 -5.46 8.61
N ARG A 78 -3.28 -4.14 8.86
CA ARG A 78 -3.36 -3.55 10.21
C ARG A 78 -4.76 -3.61 10.81
N GLU A 79 -5.83 -3.46 10.01
CA GLU A 79 -7.21 -3.50 10.52
C GLU A 79 -7.69 -4.93 10.86
N MET A 80 -7.08 -5.93 10.24
CA MET A 80 -7.47 -7.33 10.33
C MET A 80 -7.71 -7.87 11.75
N PRO A 81 -6.84 -7.66 12.75
CA PRO A 81 -7.10 -8.15 14.12
C PRO A 81 -8.36 -7.51 14.75
N THR A 82 -8.63 -6.25 14.42
CA THR A 82 -9.86 -5.57 14.85
C THR A 82 -11.07 -6.17 14.15
N LEU A 83 -11.00 -6.40 12.84
CA LEU A 83 -12.06 -7.05 12.06
C LEU A 83 -12.36 -8.46 12.58
N ASP A 84 -11.34 -9.21 12.96
CA ASP A 84 -11.44 -10.54 13.54
C ASP A 84 -12.17 -10.52 14.88
N SER A 85 -11.76 -9.64 15.79
CA SER A 85 -12.44 -9.44 17.08
C SER A 85 -13.90 -9.02 16.93
N LEU A 86 -14.23 -8.18 15.93
CA LEU A 86 -15.61 -7.81 15.63
C LEU A 86 -16.41 -9.00 15.08
N THR A 87 -15.78 -9.85 14.27
CA THR A 87 -16.40 -11.07 13.74
C THR A 87 -16.70 -12.07 14.86
N ASP A 88 -15.80 -12.23 15.83
CA ASP A 88 -16.04 -13.03 17.03
C ASP A 88 -17.18 -12.45 17.89
N GLN A 89 -17.14 -11.15 18.16
CA GLN A 89 -18.14 -10.47 19.00
C GLN A 89 -19.55 -10.43 18.38
N PHE A 90 -19.67 -10.20 17.06
CA PHE A 90 -20.94 -9.98 16.37
C PHE A 90 -21.34 -11.13 15.43
N GLY A 91 -20.62 -12.25 15.40
CA GLY A 91 -20.76 -13.31 14.37
C GLY A 91 -22.15 -13.97 14.25
N LYS A 92 -23.06 -13.74 15.20
CA LYS A 92 -24.47 -14.12 15.10
C LYS A 92 -25.25 -13.26 14.11
N GLU A 93 -24.91 -11.97 14.02
CA GLU A 93 -25.61 -10.96 13.22
C GLU A 93 -24.73 -10.40 12.09
N LEU A 94 -23.41 -10.63 12.15
CA LEU A 94 -22.40 -10.19 11.19
C LEU A 94 -21.79 -11.40 10.46
N SER A 95 -21.73 -11.31 9.13
CA SER A 95 -20.84 -12.12 8.30
C SER A 95 -19.80 -11.22 7.65
N MET A 96 -18.52 -11.58 7.76
CA MET A 96 -17.42 -10.85 7.15
C MET A 96 -16.62 -11.75 6.23
N ILE A 97 -16.47 -11.34 4.97
CA ILE A 97 -15.64 -12.04 3.98
C ILE A 97 -14.56 -11.08 3.47
N CYS A 98 -13.31 -11.46 3.69
CA CYS A 98 -12.12 -10.79 3.18
C CYS A 98 -11.81 -11.32 1.76
N VAL A 99 -12.06 -10.48 0.75
CA VAL A 99 -11.94 -10.81 -0.68
C VAL A 99 -10.66 -10.22 -1.27
N THR A 100 -9.89 -11.04 -1.99
CA THR A 100 -8.72 -10.57 -2.76
C THR A 100 -8.62 -11.26 -4.12
N ASN A 101 -8.03 -10.57 -5.09
CA ASN A 101 -7.71 -11.13 -6.41
C ASN A 101 -6.35 -11.84 -6.44
N GLN A 102 -5.61 -11.84 -5.31
CA GLN A 102 -4.33 -12.53 -5.21
C GLN A 102 -4.54 -14.05 -5.23
N PRO A 103 -3.62 -14.81 -5.84
CA PRO A 103 -3.73 -16.27 -5.95
C PRO A 103 -3.60 -16.95 -4.59
N ASP A 104 -4.15 -18.16 -4.48
CA ASP A 104 -4.22 -18.94 -3.23
C ASP A 104 -2.89 -19.06 -2.51
N ASN A 105 -1.81 -19.39 -3.24
CA ASN A 105 -0.48 -19.56 -2.65
C ASN A 105 0.03 -18.30 -1.93
N VAL A 106 -0.31 -17.10 -2.41
CA VAL A 106 0.06 -15.83 -1.77
C VAL A 106 -0.74 -15.62 -0.49
N VAL A 107 -2.04 -15.91 -0.54
CA VAL A 107 -2.94 -15.73 0.62
C VAL A 107 -2.66 -16.77 1.70
N GLU A 108 -2.48 -18.04 1.34
CA GLU A 108 -2.16 -19.11 2.30
C GLU A 108 -0.83 -18.86 3.01
N ASN A 109 0.21 -18.43 2.28
CA ASN A 109 1.49 -18.09 2.88
C ASN A 109 1.38 -16.91 3.85
N PHE A 110 0.54 -15.91 3.53
CA PHE A 110 0.23 -14.83 4.46
C PHE A 110 -0.46 -15.37 5.72
N LEU A 111 -1.53 -16.17 5.58
CA LEU A 111 -2.31 -16.70 6.69
C LEU A 111 -1.50 -17.62 7.62
N LYS A 112 -0.54 -18.41 7.10
CA LYS A 112 0.35 -19.25 7.92
C LYS A 112 1.13 -18.48 8.99
N SER A 113 1.37 -17.19 8.76
CA SER A 113 2.11 -16.33 9.69
C SER A 113 1.22 -15.54 10.65
N ARG A 114 -0.11 -15.78 10.64
CA ARG A 114 -1.10 -14.95 11.32
C ARG A 114 -1.97 -15.77 12.27
N ASN A 115 -1.61 -15.75 13.55
CA ASN A 115 -2.38 -16.37 14.64
C ASN A 115 -3.42 -15.41 15.25
N ASP A 116 -3.44 -14.16 14.80
CA ASP A 116 -4.25 -13.04 15.27
C ASP A 116 -5.55 -12.83 14.46
N ILE A 117 -5.85 -13.73 13.51
CA ILE A 117 -7.03 -13.65 12.62
C ILE A 117 -7.69 -15.03 12.39
N THR A 118 -8.31 -15.57 13.43
CA THR A 118 -8.87 -16.94 13.42
C THR A 118 -10.36 -17.03 13.07
N HIS A 119 -11.08 -15.91 13.10
CA HIS A 119 -12.52 -15.80 12.85
C HIS A 119 -12.85 -15.22 11.47
N LEU A 120 -11.92 -14.50 10.85
CA LEU A 120 -12.07 -13.97 9.49
C LEU A 120 -12.08 -15.07 8.43
N GLN A 121 -12.96 -14.90 7.44
CA GLN A 121 -13.10 -15.78 6.30
C GLN A 121 -12.50 -15.15 5.05
N PHE A 122 -11.86 -15.96 4.19
CA PHE A 122 -11.12 -15.44 3.04
C PHE A 122 -11.53 -16.06 1.72
N ILE A 123 -11.65 -15.21 0.70
CA ILE A 123 -11.75 -15.60 -0.71
C ILE A 123 -10.52 -15.06 -1.43
N SER A 124 -9.87 -15.93 -2.20
CA SER A 124 -8.67 -15.63 -2.99
C SER A 124 -9.00 -15.77 -4.48
N GLY A 125 -8.18 -15.18 -5.35
CA GLY A 125 -8.35 -15.28 -6.80
C GLY A 125 -9.66 -14.67 -7.34
N ASP A 126 -10.30 -13.75 -6.60
CA ASP A 126 -11.54 -13.13 -7.07
C ASP A 126 -11.34 -12.35 -8.37
N THR A 127 -12.22 -12.62 -9.33
CA THR A 127 -12.34 -11.85 -10.57
C THR A 127 -13.77 -11.37 -10.82
N LEU A 128 -14.73 -11.83 -10.01
CA LEU A 128 -16.16 -11.60 -10.22
C LEU A 128 -16.67 -10.46 -9.35
N LEU A 129 -16.40 -10.52 -8.04
CA LEU A 129 -16.87 -9.50 -7.10
C LEU A 129 -16.21 -8.15 -7.40
N LYS A 130 -14.95 -8.15 -7.86
CA LYS A 130 -14.29 -6.96 -8.38
C LYS A 130 -15.03 -6.26 -9.52
N LYS A 131 -15.79 -6.99 -10.35
CA LYS A 131 -16.58 -6.41 -11.45
C LYS A 131 -17.89 -5.81 -10.96
N TYR A 132 -18.52 -6.43 -9.95
CA TYR A 132 -19.73 -5.89 -9.31
C TYR A 132 -19.42 -4.72 -8.38
N PHE A 133 -18.26 -4.73 -7.73
CA PHE A 133 -17.81 -3.69 -6.79
C PHE A 133 -16.47 -3.13 -7.28
N PRO A 134 -16.45 -2.35 -8.38
CA PRO A 134 -15.21 -1.80 -8.90
C PRO A 134 -14.61 -0.82 -7.89
N HIS A 135 -13.31 -0.97 -7.65
CA HIS A 135 -12.51 -0.15 -6.75
C HIS A 135 -11.06 -0.17 -7.21
N ARG A 136 -10.27 0.80 -6.80
CA ARG A 136 -8.81 0.86 -7.03
C ARG A 136 -8.06 1.01 -5.73
N ILE A 137 -8.71 1.58 -4.73
CA ILE A 137 -8.19 1.80 -3.39
C ILE A 137 -8.70 0.70 -2.48
N ILE A 138 -7.81 0.14 -1.66
CA ILE A 138 -8.15 -0.81 -0.59
C ILE A 138 -7.57 -0.33 0.75
N PRO A 139 -8.22 -0.59 1.91
CA PRO A 139 -9.46 -1.35 2.08
C PRO A 139 -10.69 -0.74 1.39
N HIS A 140 -11.58 -1.60 0.92
CA HIS A 140 -12.88 -1.24 0.37
C HIS A 140 -13.92 -2.18 1.00
N ASN A 141 -14.83 -1.61 1.80
CA ASN A 141 -15.78 -2.36 2.63
C ASN A 141 -17.20 -2.12 2.12
N VAL A 142 -17.86 -3.15 1.60
CA VAL A 142 -19.25 -3.09 1.12
C VAL A 142 -20.17 -3.65 2.19
N TRP A 143 -21.10 -2.83 2.67
CA TRP A 143 -22.06 -3.16 3.72
C TRP A 143 -23.41 -3.53 3.10
N ILE A 144 -23.85 -4.76 3.31
CA ILE A 144 -25.06 -5.35 2.71
C ILE A 144 -26.01 -5.76 3.83
N ASP A 145 -27.22 -5.21 3.82
CA ASP A 145 -28.21 -5.50 4.86
C ASP A 145 -28.84 -6.90 4.73
N SER A 146 -29.73 -7.23 5.66
CA SER A 146 -30.43 -8.52 5.70
C SER A 146 -31.38 -8.79 4.54
N SER A 147 -31.68 -7.78 3.72
CA SER A 147 -32.44 -7.93 2.46
C SER A 147 -31.54 -8.09 1.24
N GLY A 148 -30.21 -8.03 1.41
CA GLY A 148 -29.24 -8.09 0.32
C GLY A 148 -28.99 -6.72 -0.35
N VAL A 149 -29.43 -5.61 0.26
CA VAL A 149 -29.27 -4.26 -0.29
C VAL A 149 -27.98 -3.62 0.20
N ILE A 150 -27.22 -3.02 -0.72
CA ILE A 150 -25.99 -2.29 -0.41
C ILE A 150 -26.37 -0.98 0.30
N LYS A 151 -25.96 -0.83 1.57
CA LYS A 151 -26.22 0.38 2.36
C LYS A 151 -25.07 1.36 2.37
N ALA A 152 -23.84 0.86 2.27
CA ALA A 152 -22.67 1.72 2.23
C ALA A 152 -21.48 1.01 1.59
N VAL A 153 -20.57 1.84 1.08
CA VAL A 153 -19.23 1.46 0.67
C VAL A 153 -18.27 2.35 1.46
N THR A 154 -17.30 1.79 2.17
CA THR A 154 -16.51 2.53 3.16
C THR A 154 -15.02 2.13 3.13
N ASN A 155 -14.19 2.85 3.90
CA ASN A 155 -12.78 2.54 4.11
C ASN A 155 -12.56 1.74 5.42
N ASP A 156 -11.31 1.65 5.86
CA ASP A 156 -10.86 0.93 7.06
C ASP A 156 -11.44 1.47 8.36
N LEU A 157 -11.52 2.80 8.50
CA LEU A 157 -11.96 3.44 9.74
C LEU A 157 -13.45 3.22 10.06
N ALA A 158 -14.25 2.88 9.07
CA ALA A 158 -15.70 2.75 9.22
C ALA A 158 -16.14 1.41 9.84
N VAL A 159 -15.35 0.34 9.72
CA VAL A 159 -15.69 -0.97 10.28
C VAL A 159 -15.22 -1.02 11.74
N ASN A 160 -16.06 -0.51 12.63
CA ASN A 160 -15.80 -0.46 14.06
C ASN A 160 -17.08 -0.78 14.86
N LYS A 161 -16.90 -1.06 16.15
CA LYS A 161 -17.99 -1.44 17.06
C LYS A 161 -19.16 -0.45 17.08
N ASN A 162 -18.87 0.85 17.14
CA ASN A 162 -19.90 1.89 17.24
C ASN A 162 -20.75 1.94 15.97
N ASN A 163 -20.12 1.88 14.80
CA ASN A 163 -20.82 1.88 13.51
C ASN A 163 -21.62 0.59 13.31
N LEU A 164 -21.11 -0.57 13.73
CA LEU A 164 -21.86 -1.83 13.69
C LEU A 164 -23.11 -1.76 14.57
N GLN A 165 -22.98 -1.32 15.82
CA GLN A 165 -24.11 -1.17 16.74
C GLN A 165 -25.16 -0.19 16.19
N ALA A 166 -24.70 0.94 15.68
CA ALA A 166 -25.61 1.93 15.10
C ALA A 166 -26.27 1.39 13.81
N PHE A 167 -25.58 0.55 13.02
CA PHE A 167 -26.15 -0.09 11.84
C PHE A 167 -27.30 -1.03 12.22
N PHE A 168 -27.06 -1.89 13.21
CA PHE A 168 -28.10 -2.80 13.72
C PHE A 168 -29.27 -2.06 14.37
N ASN A 169 -29.02 -0.88 14.95
CA ASN A 169 -30.08 -0.01 15.50
C ASN A 169 -30.83 0.80 14.44
N GLY A 170 -30.44 0.72 13.16
CA GLY A 170 -31.07 1.48 12.06
C GLY A 170 -30.81 2.98 12.08
N THR A 171 -29.82 3.45 12.84
CA THR A 171 -29.55 4.89 13.05
C THR A 171 -28.41 5.44 12.20
N VAL A 172 -27.75 4.62 11.38
CA VAL A 172 -26.50 5.00 10.73
C VAL A 172 -26.69 5.75 9.42
N LYS A 173 -26.04 6.92 9.36
CA LYS A 173 -25.60 7.56 8.12
C LYS A 173 -24.07 7.34 8.00
N MET A 174 -23.64 6.36 7.22
CA MET A 174 -22.21 6.11 7.01
C MET A 174 -21.62 7.13 6.03
N ASP A 175 -20.42 7.60 6.33
CA ASP A 175 -19.57 8.27 5.36
C ASP A 175 -19.19 7.26 4.27
N THR A 176 -19.75 7.44 3.08
CA THR A 176 -19.42 6.61 1.94
C THR A 176 -18.07 7.00 1.37
N LYS A 177 -17.28 6.00 1.01
CA LYS A 177 -16.03 6.16 0.26
C LYS A 177 -16.41 6.50 -1.18
N ALA A 178 -16.15 7.73 -1.59
CA ALA A 178 -16.17 8.13 -2.99
C ALA A 178 -14.82 7.77 -3.63
N GLU A 179 -14.84 7.35 -4.89
CA GLU A 179 -13.63 6.97 -5.61
C GLU A 179 -13.80 7.30 -7.10
N ASP A 180 -12.83 8.04 -7.66
CA ASP A 180 -12.77 8.28 -9.10
C ASP A 180 -12.12 7.08 -9.81
N LEU A 181 -12.97 6.19 -10.33
CA LEU A 181 -12.54 5.03 -11.09
C LEU A 181 -11.87 5.41 -12.42
N SER A 182 -12.11 6.63 -12.94
CA SER A 182 -11.54 7.12 -14.20
C SER A 182 -10.16 7.77 -14.03
N PHE A 183 -9.75 8.07 -12.79
CA PHE A 183 -8.51 8.77 -12.49
C PHE A 183 -7.28 8.13 -13.18
N ASP A 184 -6.43 8.89 -13.82
CA ASP A 184 -5.22 8.33 -14.42
C ASP A 184 -4.03 9.16 -13.98
N ALA A 185 -3.22 8.60 -13.08
CA ALA A 185 -2.02 9.25 -12.59
C ALA A 185 -0.97 9.47 -13.70
N GLU A 186 -1.14 8.92 -14.91
CA GLU A 186 -0.30 9.25 -16.09
C GLU A 186 -0.85 10.43 -16.92
N LYS A 187 -2.11 10.84 -16.72
CA LYS A 187 -2.72 11.98 -17.42
C LYS A 187 -2.68 13.26 -16.57
N PRO A 188 -2.62 14.45 -17.21
CA PRO A 188 -2.65 15.73 -16.49
C PRO A 188 -3.84 15.84 -15.53
N TYR A 189 -3.60 16.31 -14.31
CA TYR A 189 -4.62 16.37 -13.27
C TYR A 189 -5.35 17.72 -13.30
N GLN A 190 -6.69 17.69 -13.36
CA GLN A 190 -7.56 18.88 -13.35
C GLN A 190 -7.19 19.94 -14.40
N VAL A 191 -7.04 19.56 -15.68
CA VAL A 191 -6.68 20.52 -16.75
C VAL A 191 -7.58 20.39 -17.98
N ALA A 192 -8.10 21.54 -18.43
CA ALA A 192 -8.74 21.69 -19.73
C ALA A 192 -7.72 22.05 -20.84
N ASP A 193 -6.70 22.87 -20.52
CA ASP A 193 -5.68 23.32 -21.47
C ASP A 193 -4.52 22.34 -21.62
N THR A 194 -4.13 22.09 -22.87
CA THR A 194 -3.04 21.16 -23.23
C THR A 194 -1.75 21.85 -23.64
N THR A 195 -1.73 23.20 -23.68
CA THR A 195 -0.58 23.99 -24.12
C THR A 195 0.05 24.77 -22.97
N TYR A 196 1.31 24.47 -22.66
CA TYR A 196 2.12 25.11 -21.62
C TYR A 196 3.60 24.88 -21.91
N ILE A 197 4.50 25.67 -21.31
CA ILE A 197 5.95 25.37 -21.27
C ILE A 197 6.30 24.63 -19.98
N LEU A 198 5.85 25.20 -18.87
CA LEU A 198 5.92 24.67 -17.52
C LEU A 198 4.56 24.92 -16.88
N LYS A 199 4.05 23.92 -16.16
CA LYS A 199 2.92 24.06 -15.25
C LYS A 199 3.30 23.42 -13.92
N SER A 200 3.02 24.17 -12.86
CA SER A 200 3.13 23.74 -11.47
C SER A 200 1.81 24.04 -10.77
N MET A 201 1.27 23.05 -10.06
CA MET A 201 -0.03 23.17 -9.41
C MET A 201 0.01 22.46 -8.06
N LEU A 202 -0.46 23.15 -7.03
CA LEU A 202 -0.77 22.57 -5.73
C LEU A 202 -2.27 22.74 -5.47
N SER A 203 -2.97 21.66 -5.21
CA SER A 203 -4.38 21.68 -4.83
C SER A 203 -4.60 20.98 -3.48
N PRO A 204 -5.71 21.29 -2.77
CA PRO A 204 -6.06 20.63 -1.52
C PRO A 204 -6.29 19.11 -1.68
N TYR A 205 -6.48 18.43 -0.55
CA TYR A 205 -6.90 17.03 -0.49
C TYR A 205 -8.12 16.76 -1.40
N ASP A 206 -8.02 15.73 -2.25
CA ASP A 206 -9.14 15.24 -3.05
C ASP A 206 -9.68 13.93 -2.44
N PRO A 207 -10.90 13.93 -1.86
CA PRO A 207 -11.47 12.74 -1.24
C PRO A 207 -11.76 11.59 -2.21
N ASN A 208 -11.81 11.86 -3.51
CA ASN A 208 -12.05 10.85 -4.54
C ASN A 208 -10.76 10.15 -4.98
N LEU A 209 -9.61 10.72 -4.61
CA LEU A 209 -8.31 10.13 -4.85
C LEU A 209 -7.86 9.29 -3.65
N GLY A 210 -7.19 8.20 -3.96
CA GLY A 210 -6.75 7.22 -2.99
C GLY A 210 -5.63 7.65 -2.08
N ASN A 211 -5.13 6.66 -1.34
CA ASN A 211 -4.03 6.88 -0.44
C ASN A 211 -2.76 7.30 -1.20
N ALA A 212 -2.34 8.53 -0.96
CA ALA A 212 -0.97 9.04 -0.94
C ALA A 212 0.04 8.36 -1.87
N GLY A 213 0.07 8.72 -3.15
CA GLY A 213 1.13 8.31 -4.08
C GLY A 213 1.93 9.48 -4.60
N VAL A 214 3.20 9.23 -4.95
CA VAL A 214 3.98 10.11 -5.82
C VAL A 214 4.40 9.29 -7.02
N ARG A 215 4.03 9.76 -8.21
CA ARG A 215 4.29 9.07 -9.47
C ARG A 215 5.00 10.01 -10.42
N ARG A 216 6.20 9.59 -10.83
CA ARG A 216 6.94 10.22 -11.92
C ARG A 216 6.57 9.50 -13.22
N ALA A 217 6.14 10.25 -14.23
CA ALA A 217 5.93 9.69 -15.55
C ALA A 217 7.29 9.35 -16.18
N ASN A 218 7.36 8.24 -16.90
CA ASN A 218 8.58 7.75 -17.57
C ASN A 218 9.75 7.54 -16.60
N TYR A 219 9.60 6.57 -15.69
CA TYR A 219 10.60 6.29 -14.65
C TYR A 219 12.00 5.96 -15.22
N ASP A 220 12.06 5.36 -16.40
CA ASP A 220 13.34 4.92 -17.00
C ASP A 220 14.02 6.01 -17.86
N SER A 221 13.46 7.23 -17.92
CA SER A 221 14.04 8.33 -18.71
C SER A 221 14.05 9.67 -17.95
N ILE A 222 14.60 10.69 -18.61
CA ILE A 222 14.61 12.09 -18.18
C ILE A 222 13.18 12.48 -17.79
N PRO A 223 12.91 13.15 -16.65
CA PRO A 223 11.55 13.48 -16.27
C PRO A 223 10.93 14.58 -17.14
N LYS A 224 9.63 14.44 -17.38
CA LYS A 224 8.77 15.50 -17.94
C LYS A 224 7.61 15.86 -17.02
N ARG A 225 7.24 14.95 -16.10
CA ARG A 225 6.08 15.10 -15.23
C ARG A 225 6.24 14.33 -13.93
N ILE A 226 5.77 14.92 -12.83
CA ILE A 226 5.52 14.24 -11.57
C ILE A 226 4.13 14.64 -11.06
N PHE A 227 3.40 13.66 -10.54
CA PHE A 227 2.13 13.85 -9.89
C PHE A 227 2.14 13.19 -8.52
N ALA A 228 1.79 13.95 -7.50
CA ALA A 228 1.53 13.47 -6.16
C ALA A 228 0.07 13.73 -5.83
N TRP A 229 -0.63 12.75 -5.25
CA TRP A 229 -2.00 12.94 -4.78
C TRP A 229 -2.09 12.64 -3.31
N ASN A 230 -2.82 13.48 -2.58
CA ASN A 230 -3.07 13.36 -1.16
C ASN A 230 -1.80 13.06 -0.33
N ARG A 231 -0.71 13.83 -0.54
CA ARG A 231 0.56 13.74 0.22
C ARG A 231 0.71 14.89 1.22
N THR A 232 1.41 14.63 2.31
CA THR A 232 1.76 15.66 3.30
C THR A 232 2.77 16.67 2.73
N LYS A 233 2.88 17.86 3.33
CA LYS A 233 3.94 18.83 3.01
C LYS A 233 5.33 18.18 3.10
N THR A 234 5.55 17.43 4.17
CA THR A 234 6.79 16.72 4.45
C THR A 234 7.14 15.74 3.35
N ASP A 235 6.19 14.93 2.89
CA ASP A 235 6.42 13.97 1.81
C ASP A 235 6.81 14.67 0.49
N LEU A 236 6.10 15.76 0.15
CA LEU A 236 6.35 16.51 -1.07
C LEU A 236 7.74 17.14 -1.03
N LEU A 237 8.08 17.82 0.07
CA LEU A 237 9.40 18.41 0.28
C LEU A 237 10.50 17.34 0.33
N TRP A 238 10.25 16.19 0.98
CA TRP A 238 11.19 15.07 1.03
C TRP A 238 11.51 14.55 -0.37
N VAL A 239 10.49 14.25 -1.18
CA VAL A 239 10.70 13.76 -2.55
C VAL A 239 11.44 14.79 -3.38
N ALA A 240 11.12 16.07 -3.26
CA ALA A 240 11.80 17.14 -3.99
C ALA A 240 13.29 17.26 -3.58
N ILE A 241 13.56 17.41 -2.29
CA ILE A 241 14.91 17.65 -1.76
C ILE A 241 15.79 16.39 -1.86
N LYS A 242 15.22 15.19 -1.69
CA LYS A 242 15.90 13.89 -1.85
C LYS A 242 15.80 13.34 -3.28
N LYS A 243 15.56 14.21 -4.28
CA LYS A 243 15.67 13.91 -5.71
C LYS A 243 14.90 12.65 -6.15
N GLY A 244 13.65 12.54 -5.75
CA GLY A 244 12.75 11.45 -6.14
C GLY A 244 12.69 10.28 -5.16
N ARG A 245 13.53 10.27 -4.11
CA ARG A 245 13.49 9.21 -3.12
C ARG A 245 12.19 9.28 -2.32
N ALA A 246 11.35 8.26 -2.44
CA ALA A 246 10.14 8.13 -1.62
C ALA A 246 10.50 8.07 -0.12
N MET A 247 9.69 8.72 0.69
CA MET A 247 9.83 8.71 2.15
C MET A 247 9.44 7.34 2.70
N ARG A 248 10.33 6.73 3.50
CA ARG A 248 10.08 5.46 4.21
C ARG A 248 9.65 5.74 5.65
N GLN A 249 9.10 4.71 6.30
CA GLN A 249 8.64 4.83 7.69
C GLN A 249 9.75 5.25 8.66
N ARG A 250 11.04 5.02 8.41
CA ARG A 250 12.10 5.55 9.28
C ARG A 250 12.43 7.01 9.05
N ASP A 251 12.16 7.51 7.85
CA ASP A 251 12.75 8.73 7.35
C ASP A 251 12.22 9.97 8.09
N TRP A 252 11.05 9.89 8.76
CA TRP A 252 10.54 10.98 9.60
C TRP A 252 11.49 11.34 10.76
N ARG A 253 12.32 10.38 11.21
CA ARG A 253 13.35 10.63 12.25
C ARG A 253 14.54 11.44 11.74
N LEU A 254 14.61 11.67 10.42
CA LEU A 254 15.66 12.39 9.73
C LEU A 254 15.17 13.76 9.24
N ILE A 255 14.11 14.28 9.87
CA ILE A 255 13.47 15.53 9.51
C ILE A 255 13.34 16.39 10.75
N GLU A 256 13.78 17.64 10.65
CA GLU A 256 13.55 18.67 11.66
C GLU A 256 12.62 19.73 11.09
N VAL A 257 11.58 20.07 11.85
CA VAL A 257 10.59 21.08 11.48
C VAL A 257 10.68 22.21 12.49
N HIS A 258 11.19 23.35 12.04
CA HIS A 258 11.35 24.59 12.81
C HIS A 258 10.34 25.62 12.28
N THR A 259 9.06 25.34 12.48
CA THR A 259 7.93 26.16 12.03
C THR A 259 7.03 26.55 13.19
N LYS A 260 6.33 27.68 13.08
CA LYS A 260 5.34 28.15 14.07
C LYS A 260 4.16 27.17 14.20
N ASP A 261 3.74 26.59 13.09
CA ASP A 261 2.78 25.49 13.03
C ASP A 261 3.43 24.24 12.43
N SER A 262 3.76 23.27 13.29
CA SER A 262 4.33 21.99 12.91
C SER A 262 3.28 20.89 12.76
N THR A 263 2.02 21.15 13.13
CA THR A 263 0.98 20.12 13.23
C THR A 263 0.53 19.58 11.87
N GLY A 264 0.75 20.33 10.80
CA GLY A 264 0.45 19.92 9.42
C GLY A 264 1.56 19.13 8.72
N TYR A 265 2.72 18.91 9.35
CA TYR A 265 3.85 18.20 8.74
C TYR A 265 3.81 16.69 8.98
N PHE A 266 3.27 16.26 10.13
CA PHE A 266 3.16 14.85 10.49
C PHE A 266 1.82 14.57 11.15
N TYR A 267 1.23 13.42 10.83
CA TYR A 267 0.08 12.96 11.58
C TYR A 267 0.52 12.49 12.96
N PRO A 268 0.04 13.10 14.05
CA PRO A 268 0.41 12.66 15.39
C PRO A 268 -0.39 11.40 15.73
N GLN A 269 0.26 10.25 15.60
CA GLN A 269 -0.38 8.96 15.89
C GLN A 269 -0.66 8.74 17.40
N TYR A 270 -0.10 9.58 18.28
CA TYR A 270 -0.08 9.36 19.73
C TYR A 270 -0.19 10.64 20.59
N THR A 271 -0.89 11.69 20.13
CA THR A 271 -1.04 12.92 20.95
C THR A 271 -2.37 12.97 21.69
N GLU A 272 -2.31 12.95 23.03
CA GLU A 272 -3.43 13.25 23.93
C GLU A 272 -3.64 14.76 24.16
N HIS A 273 -3.12 15.61 23.27
CA HIS A 273 -3.22 17.06 23.42
C HIS A 273 -4.62 17.58 23.07
N GLU A 274 -5.34 18.13 24.06
CA GLU A 274 -6.67 18.73 23.90
C GLU A 274 -6.73 19.81 22.79
N GLY A 275 -5.65 20.57 22.59
CA GLY A 275 -5.57 21.58 21.52
C GLY A 275 -5.59 20.96 20.12
N TRP A 276 -4.87 19.85 19.93
CA TRP A 276 -4.84 19.13 18.65
C TRP A 276 -6.19 18.47 18.34
N GLN A 277 -6.81 17.85 19.36
CA GLN A 277 -8.13 17.24 19.22
C GLN A 277 -9.21 18.28 18.87
N LYS A 278 -9.12 19.51 19.42
CA LYS A 278 -10.03 20.62 19.06
C LYS A 278 -9.84 21.10 17.62
N GLU A 279 -8.61 21.11 17.11
CA GLU A 279 -8.30 21.66 15.78
C GLU A 279 -8.51 20.64 14.64
N PHE A 280 -8.12 19.37 14.84
CA PHE A 280 -8.12 18.34 13.79
C PHE A 280 -9.08 17.18 14.06
N GLY A 281 -9.76 17.13 15.21
CA GLY A 281 -10.57 15.99 15.65
C GLY A 281 -9.71 14.80 16.09
N ASN A 282 -10.36 13.69 16.47
CA ASN A 282 -9.68 12.50 16.98
C ASN A 282 -9.26 11.50 15.89
N ASN A 283 -9.30 11.86 14.60
CA ASN A 283 -9.10 10.88 13.53
C ASN A 283 -8.22 11.39 12.37
N PHE A 284 -7.52 10.46 11.73
CA PHE A 284 -6.61 10.69 10.61
C PHE A 284 -7.28 11.36 9.40
N LYS A 285 -8.55 11.07 9.15
CA LYS A 285 -9.28 11.55 7.97
C LYS A 285 -9.43 13.08 8.00
N ASP A 286 -9.78 13.64 9.16
CA ASP A 286 -9.99 15.09 9.28
C ASP A 286 -8.67 15.86 9.29
N TRP A 287 -7.62 15.28 9.88
CA TRP A 287 -6.26 15.80 9.74
C TRP A 287 -5.79 15.76 8.27
N ALA A 288 -5.98 14.64 7.57
CA ALA A 288 -5.55 14.47 6.18
C ALA A 288 -6.25 15.47 5.25
N LYS A 289 -7.57 15.72 5.41
CA LYS A 289 -8.30 16.72 4.63
C LYS A 289 -7.68 18.12 4.68
N LYS A 290 -7.08 18.48 5.83
CA LYS A 290 -6.45 19.80 6.03
C LYS A 290 -4.98 19.85 5.60
N ASN A 291 -4.28 18.72 5.71
CA ASN A 291 -2.81 18.68 5.63
C ASN A 291 -2.24 17.88 4.46
N HIS A 292 -3.11 17.26 3.66
CA HIS A 292 -2.72 16.60 2.42
C HIS A 292 -3.02 17.47 1.21
N TYR A 293 -2.16 17.35 0.21
CA TYR A 293 -2.22 18.10 -1.03
C TYR A 293 -2.02 17.19 -2.22
N CYS A 294 -2.61 17.56 -3.36
CA CYS A 294 -2.20 17.06 -4.66
C CYS A 294 -1.23 18.07 -5.29
N TYR A 295 -0.15 17.58 -5.89
CA TYR A 295 0.85 18.39 -6.55
C TYR A 295 1.14 17.84 -7.94
N GLU A 296 1.18 18.71 -8.94
CA GLU A 296 1.60 18.37 -10.29
C GLU A 296 2.67 19.35 -10.76
N LEU A 297 3.78 18.81 -11.23
CA LEU A 297 4.78 19.55 -12.00
C LEU A 297 4.95 18.88 -13.34
N ILE A 298 4.78 19.66 -14.41
CA ILE A 298 4.81 19.18 -15.77
C ILE A 298 5.46 20.20 -16.70
N PHE A 299 6.32 19.70 -17.58
CA PHE A 299 6.97 20.47 -18.63
C PHE A 299 6.47 19.98 -19.99
N ASN A 300 6.55 20.81 -21.02
CA ASN A 300 6.30 20.35 -22.39
C ASN A 300 7.51 19.63 -23.03
N LYS A 301 8.68 19.72 -22.39
CA LYS A 301 9.93 19.08 -22.77
C LYS A 301 10.51 18.27 -21.60
N TRP A 302 11.49 17.43 -21.91
CA TRP A 302 12.27 16.71 -20.92
C TRP A 302 13.24 17.67 -20.20
N ILE A 303 13.39 17.51 -18.89
CA ILE A 303 14.25 18.35 -18.04
C ILE A 303 15.23 17.45 -17.31
N ASP A 304 16.49 17.86 -17.21
CA ASP A 304 17.49 17.17 -16.40
C ASP A 304 16.93 16.82 -15.01
N ILE A 305 17.27 15.65 -14.49
CA ILE A 305 16.63 15.13 -13.29
C ILE A 305 16.90 16.01 -12.06
N ASP A 306 18.10 16.57 -11.95
CA ASP A 306 18.45 17.43 -10.82
C ASP A 306 17.73 18.77 -10.90
N ASP A 307 17.70 19.36 -12.10
CA ASP A 307 16.94 20.58 -12.38
C ASP A 307 15.44 20.39 -12.13
N PHE A 308 14.86 19.28 -12.58
CA PHE A 308 13.44 18.97 -12.39
C PHE A 308 13.06 18.98 -10.91
N TYR A 309 13.87 18.33 -10.06
CA TYR A 309 13.62 18.33 -8.62
C TYR A 309 14.00 19.65 -7.94
N ASN A 310 14.92 20.45 -8.51
CA ASN A 310 15.16 21.82 -8.04
C ASN A 310 13.91 22.68 -8.28
N TYR A 311 13.30 22.64 -9.47
CA TYR A 311 12.03 23.31 -9.75
C TYR A 311 10.94 22.87 -8.77
N MET A 312 10.80 21.56 -8.54
CA MET A 312 9.83 21.02 -7.58
C MET A 312 10.07 21.54 -6.17
N ALA A 313 11.32 21.55 -5.70
CA ALA A 313 11.68 22.04 -4.38
C ALA A 313 11.36 23.52 -4.21
N ASP A 314 11.74 24.34 -5.19
CA ASP A 314 11.49 25.78 -5.20
C ASP A 314 9.99 26.10 -5.20
N ASP A 315 9.21 25.38 -6.01
CA ASP A 315 7.75 25.54 -6.05
C ASP A 315 7.09 25.20 -4.72
N LEU A 316 7.44 24.06 -4.14
CA LEU A 316 6.86 23.61 -2.87
C LEU A 316 7.27 24.53 -1.72
N CYS A 317 8.52 24.99 -1.69
CA CYS A 317 8.98 25.99 -0.73
C CYS A 317 8.17 27.28 -0.83
N ARG A 318 7.91 27.78 -2.06
CA ARG A 318 7.04 28.93 -2.30
C ARG A 318 5.59 28.68 -1.85
N TYR A 319 4.99 27.56 -2.24
CA TYR A 319 3.60 27.25 -1.89
C TYR A 319 3.38 27.13 -0.38
N PHE A 320 4.34 26.52 0.32
CA PHE A 320 4.24 26.31 1.77
C PHE A 320 4.85 27.44 2.60
N ASN A 321 5.43 28.45 1.96
CA ASN A 321 6.13 29.57 2.60
C ASN A 321 7.22 29.11 3.59
N VAL A 322 8.03 28.13 3.16
CA VAL A 322 9.13 27.56 3.95
C VAL A 322 10.43 27.50 3.16
N LYS A 323 11.52 27.37 3.90
CA LYS A 323 12.81 26.95 3.38
C LYS A 323 13.03 25.48 3.74
N ALA A 324 13.35 24.65 2.76
CA ALA A 324 13.69 23.25 2.97
C ALA A 324 15.07 22.93 2.41
N TYR A 325 15.95 22.29 3.19
CA TYR A 325 17.32 21.98 2.77
C TYR A 325 17.91 20.80 3.55
N ILE A 326 19.04 20.26 3.07
CA ILE A 326 19.78 19.23 3.79
C ILE A 326 20.81 19.87 4.71
N ALA A 327 20.79 19.50 5.99
CA ALA A 327 21.84 19.83 6.93
C ALA A 327 22.38 18.57 7.60
N THR A 328 23.65 18.60 7.96
CA THR A 328 24.30 17.49 8.66
C THR A 328 24.00 17.55 10.15
N ARG A 329 23.79 16.39 10.77
CA ARG A 329 23.70 16.20 12.23
C ARG A 329 24.63 15.09 12.68
N LYS A 330 25.15 15.21 13.89
CA LYS A 330 25.79 14.09 14.58
C LYS A 330 24.70 13.09 14.94
N THR A 331 24.84 11.86 14.46
CA THR A 331 23.83 10.81 14.59
C THR A 331 24.54 9.48 14.80
N LYS A 332 24.01 8.66 15.73
CA LYS A 332 24.47 7.27 15.86
C LYS A 332 24.09 6.52 14.59
N CYS A 333 25.04 5.78 14.03
CA CYS A 333 24.88 5.00 12.81
C CYS A 333 25.54 3.62 12.99
N TRP A 334 24.94 2.58 12.43
CA TRP A 334 25.57 1.27 12.26
C TRP A 334 26.58 1.35 11.11
N VAL A 335 27.84 1.62 11.43
CA VAL A 335 28.89 1.82 10.44
C VAL A 335 29.54 0.50 10.08
N THR A 336 29.52 0.15 8.80
CA THR A 336 30.16 -1.04 8.24
C THR A 336 31.57 -0.69 7.76
N THR A 337 32.57 -1.41 8.24
CA THR A 337 34.00 -1.24 7.88
C THR A 337 34.61 -2.60 7.55
N VAL A 338 35.79 -2.63 6.92
CA VAL A 338 36.52 -3.89 6.71
C VAL A 338 37.36 -4.19 7.95
N ASN A 339 37.15 -5.36 8.57
CA ASN A 339 38.00 -5.83 9.67
C ASN A 339 39.04 -6.88 9.21
N ASN A 340 38.80 -7.53 8.06
CA ASN A 340 39.71 -8.54 7.52
C ASN A 340 39.67 -8.56 5.99
N GLN A 341 40.64 -7.91 5.37
CA GLN A 341 40.79 -7.83 3.92
C GLN A 341 40.90 -9.19 3.21
N LYS A 342 41.31 -10.27 3.90
CA LYS A 342 41.42 -11.61 3.29
C LYS A 342 40.07 -12.33 3.19
N LYS A 343 39.03 -11.84 3.87
CA LYS A 343 37.70 -12.47 3.93
C LYS A 343 36.62 -11.67 3.21
N ILE A 344 36.92 -10.47 2.70
CA ILE A 344 35.94 -9.61 2.05
C ILE A 344 35.31 -10.33 0.84
N PRO A 345 34.01 -10.09 0.58
CA PRO A 345 33.37 -10.61 -0.62
C PRO A 345 34.10 -10.18 -1.89
N LEU A 346 34.23 -11.12 -2.82
CA LEU A 346 34.80 -10.86 -4.13
C LEU A 346 33.84 -10.02 -4.99
N ARG A 347 34.38 -9.40 -6.04
CA ARG A 347 33.58 -8.71 -7.05
C ARG A 347 32.56 -9.68 -7.65
N SER A 348 31.31 -9.25 -7.66
CA SER A 348 30.20 -9.95 -8.30
C SER A 348 30.51 -10.20 -9.78
N THR A 349 30.26 -11.42 -10.22
CA THR A 349 30.27 -11.84 -11.63
C THR A 349 28.85 -12.00 -12.17
N SER A 350 27.83 -11.71 -11.36
CA SER A 350 26.44 -11.89 -11.76
C SER A 350 26.01 -10.83 -12.78
N ASP A 351 25.26 -11.28 -13.80
CA ASP A 351 24.54 -10.37 -14.69
C ASP A 351 23.25 -9.86 -14.06
N ASP A 352 22.68 -10.63 -13.13
CA ASP A 352 21.47 -10.26 -12.39
C ASP A 352 21.76 -9.18 -11.35
N LYS A 353 20.92 -8.14 -11.31
CA LYS A 353 20.92 -7.16 -10.21
C LYS A 353 19.77 -7.46 -9.26
N MET A 354 20.09 -7.77 -8.01
CA MET A 354 19.09 -7.99 -6.96
C MET A 354 19.44 -7.18 -5.70
N PRO A 355 18.57 -6.25 -5.25
CA PRO A 355 18.80 -5.51 -4.01
C PRO A 355 18.83 -6.48 -2.83
N LEU A 356 19.40 -6.05 -1.70
CA LEU A 356 19.43 -6.85 -0.49
C LEU A 356 18.02 -7.24 -0.06
N ARG A 357 17.81 -8.54 0.17
CA ARG A 357 16.58 -9.10 0.71
C ARG A 357 16.90 -9.93 1.95
N LEU A 358 16.08 -9.74 2.97
CA LEU A 358 16.02 -10.58 4.16
C LEU A 358 14.81 -11.51 3.96
N ILE A 359 15.07 -12.75 3.58
CA ILE A 359 14.04 -13.72 3.20
C ILE A 359 13.81 -14.67 4.37
N ARG A 360 12.56 -14.80 4.83
CA ARG A 360 12.16 -15.81 5.81
C ARG A 360 11.55 -17.00 5.09
N ASN A 361 12.11 -18.19 5.27
CA ASN A 361 11.62 -19.43 4.65
C ASN A 361 10.70 -20.22 5.59
N SER A 362 10.98 -20.17 6.91
CA SER A 362 10.16 -20.76 7.96
C SER A 362 10.38 -20.01 9.30
N ASN A 363 9.75 -20.47 10.39
CA ASN A 363 9.92 -19.84 11.70
C ASN A 363 11.34 -19.92 12.26
N GLU A 364 12.23 -20.73 11.68
CA GLU A 364 13.59 -20.93 12.20
C GLU A 364 14.68 -20.72 11.15
N LYS A 365 14.32 -20.52 9.87
CA LYS A 365 15.30 -20.39 8.77
C LYS A 365 15.03 -19.18 7.90
N GLY A 366 16.11 -18.49 7.54
CA GLY A 366 16.09 -17.35 6.64
C GLY A 366 17.34 -17.26 5.78
N LYS A 367 17.37 -16.27 4.89
CA LYS A 367 18.48 -15.99 3.99
C LYS A 367 18.68 -14.49 3.83
N ILE A 368 19.93 -14.03 3.91
CA ILE A 368 20.35 -12.70 3.46
C ILE A 368 20.91 -12.88 2.05
N ILE A 369 20.28 -12.22 1.07
CA ILE A 369 20.70 -12.38 -0.33
C ILE A 369 20.71 -11.06 -1.08
N CYS A 370 21.75 -10.83 -1.87
CA CYS A 370 21.81 -9.76 -2.86
C CYS A 370 22.68 -10.19 -4.03
N LYS A 371 22.46 -9.58 -5.20
CA LYS A 371 23.32 -9.77 -6.37
C LYS A 371 23.73 -8.43 -6.95
N LYS A 372 25.01 -8.29 -7.27
CA LYS A 372 25.60 -7.13 -7.94
C LYS A 372 25.26 -5.81 -7.24
N GLN A 373 25.46 -5.76 -5.91
CA GLN A 373 25.18 -4.57 -5.09
C GLN A 373 26.46 -3.94 -4.54
N TYR A 374 26.53 -2.61 -4.50
CA TYR A 374 27.58 -1.92 -3.76
C TYR A 374 27.28 -1.92 -2.26
N MET A 375 28.31 -1.80 -1.42
CA MET A 375 28.14 -1.78 0.03
C MET A 375 27.26 -0.62 0.51
N ALA A 376 27.32 0.55 -0.15
CA ALA A 376 26.41 1.66 0.10
C ALA A 376 24.93 1.30 -0.15
N ASP A 377 24.62 0.54 -1.22
CA ASP A 377 23.26 0.09 -1.52
C ASP A 377 22.76 -0.94 -0.51
N ILE A 378 23.67 -1.81 -0.04
CA ILE A 378 23.40 -2.78 1.03
C ILE A 378 23.07 -2.04 2.33
N ALA A 379 23.88 -1.04 2.72
CA ALA A 379 23.63 -0.21 3.91
C ALA A 379 22.30 0.57 3.81
N ALA A 380 21.98 1.12 2.64
CA ALA A 380 20.69 1.78 2.41
C ALA A 380 19.49 0.81 2.48
N SER A 381 19.69 -0.44 2.09
CA SER A 381 18.67 -1.49 2.19
C SER A 381 18.47 -1.95 3.63
N LEU A 382 19.55 -2.23 4.37
CA LEU A 382 19.50 -2.55 5.80
C LEU A 382 18.81 -1.45 6.58
N SER A 383 19.19 -0.19 6.34
CA SER A 383 18.52 0.97 6.92
C SER A 383 17.01 0.94 6.70
N GLY A 384 16.55 0.58 5.49
CA GLY A 384 15.12 0.47 5.16
C GLY A 384 14.41 -0.73 5.81
N SER A 385 15.13 -1.82 6.07
CA SER A 385 14.58 -3.00 6.75
C SER A 385 14.42 -2.78 8.25
N TYR A 386 15.34 -2.03 8.87
CA TYR A 386 15.37 -1.77 10.31
C TYR A 386 14.87 -0.37 10.65
N ASN A 387 13.57 -0.12 10.47
CA ASN A 387 13.02 1.23 10.59
C ASN A 387 13.14 1.89 11.98
N ASN A 388 13.29 1.08 13.04
CA ASN A 388 13.41 1.56 14.42
C ASN A 388 14.87 1.72 14.86
N GLU A 389 15.84 1.36 14.02
CA GLU A 389 17.26 1.39 14.33
C GLU A 389 17.96 2.63 13.78
N PRO A 390 19.13 2.99 14.35
CA PRO A 390 20.12 3.86 13.71
C PRO A 390 20.37 3.53 12.23
N PRO A 391 20.62 4.52 11.34
CA PRO A 391 20.98 4.26 9.95
C PRO A 391 22.23 3.40 9.83
N PHE A 392 22.24 2.53 8.83
CA PHE A 392 23.44 1.83 8.39
C PHE A 392 24.23 2.70 7.41
N LEU A 393 25.55 2.70 7.56
CA LEU A 393 26.50 3.42 6.72
C LEU A 393 27.58 2.48 6.21
N ASP A 394 28.07 2.76 5.00
CA ASP A 394 29.20 2.08 4.38
C ASP A 394 30.46 2.94 4.50
N GLU A 395 31.46 2.42 5.20
CA GLU A 395 32.84 2.92 5.30
C GLU A 395 33.83 1.78 4.98
N THR A 396 33.44 0.85 4.11
CA THR A 396 34.26 -0.33 3.77
C THR A 396 35.33 -0.04 2.72
N GLU A 397 35.21 1.07 1.98
CA GLU A 397 36.00 1.40 0.78
C GLU A 397 35.87 0.38 -0.37
N ILE A 398 34.94 -0.58 -0.26
CA ILE A 398 34.66 -1.56 -1.32
C ILE A 398 33.92 -0.86 -2.46
N ASN A 399 34.67 -0.49 -3.50
CA ASN A 399 34.21 0.27 -4.66
C ASN A 399 33.73 -0.61 -5.82
N TYR A 400 33.35 -1.86 -5.53
CA TYR A 400 32.87 -2.82 -6.51
C TYR A 400 31.63 -3.54 -6.03
N PRO A 401 30.75 -3.99 -6.94
CA PRO A 401 29.55 -4.70 -6.55
C PRO A 401 29.91 -6.10 -6.04
N ILE A 402 29.16 -6.59 -5.06
CA ILE A 402 29.33 -7.91 -4.44
C ILE A 402 28.02 -8.72 -4.53
N ASP A 403 28.17 -10.04 -4.40
CA ASP A 403 27.07 -10.96 -4.19
C ASP A 403 27.10 -11.43 -2.73
N LEU A 404 25.93 -11.54 -2.11
CA LEU A 404 25.75 -12.13 -0.79
C LEU A 404 24.73 -13.24 -0.90
N GLU A 405 25.04 -14.39 -0.35
CA GLU A 405 24.09 -15.48 -0.15
C GLU A 405 24.44 -16.18 1.17
N ILE A 406 23.73 -15.80 2.23
CA ILE A 406 23.99 -16.26 3.59
C ILE A 406 22.74 -16.92 4.13
N ASP A 407 22.81 -18.23 4.35
CA ASP A 407 21.78 -18.97 5.07
C ASP A 407 21.88 -18.70 6.57
N ILE A 408 20.72 -18.50 7.20
CA ILE A 408 20.60 -18.22 8.63
C ILE A 408 19.66 -19.23 9.26
N GLU A 409 20.17 -19.89 10.29
CA GLU A 409 19.40 -20.74 11.19
C GLU A 409 19.16 -20.00 12.51
N GLY A 410 18.04 -20.28 13.17
CA GLY A 410 17.72 -19.73 14.48
C GLY A 410 17.22 -18.28 14.48
N ILE A 411 16.58 -17.82 13.40
CA ILE A 411 16.04 -16.44 13.32
C ILE A 411 14.87 -16.17 14.27
N GLY A 412 14.32 -17.17 14.96
CA GLY A 412 13.21 -17.02 15.89
C GLY A 412 12.05 -16.20 15.30
N GLU A 413 11.71 -15.09 15.95
CA GLU A 413 10.62 -14.21 15.53
C GLU A 413 10.99 -13.25 14.37
N GLY A 414 12.27 -13.04 14.05
CA GLY A 414 12.66 -12.17 12.94
C GLY A 414 14.16 -11.91 12.77
N PHE A 415 14.51 -11.18 11.70
CA PHE A 415 15.87 -10.69 11.51
C PHE A 415 16.11 -9.51 12.44
N THR A 416 17.12 -9.62 13.31
CA THR A 416 17.59 -8.50 14.15
C THR A 416 18.89 -7.91 13.59
N PRO A 417 19.27 -6.68 13.95
CA PRO A 417 20.57 -6.12 13.59
C PRO A 417 21.75 -7.01 14.03
N GLU A 418 21.65 -7.63 15.21
CA GLU A 418 22.70 -8.50 15.77
C GLU A 418 23.00 -9.69 14.87
N ILE A 419 21.96 -10.30 14.28
CA ILE A 419 22.12 -11.38 13.30
C ILE A 419 22.92 -10.88 12.09
N VAL A 420 22.62 -9.68 11.58
CA VAL A 420 23.36 -9.10 10.45
C VAL A 420 24.81 -8.81 10.83
N ILE A 421 25.04 -8.24 12.01
CA ILE A 421 26.38 -7.96 12.54
C ILE A 421 27.21 -9.25 12.62
N GLU A 422 26.65 -10.32 13.17
CA GLU A 422 27.31 -11.63 13.28
C GLU A 422 27.64 -12.21 11.90
N LYS A 423 26.67 -12.22 10.97
CA LYS A 423 26.88 -12.79 9.64
C LYS A 423 27.84 -11.98 8.78
N PHE A 424 27.86 -10.65 8.91
CA PHE A 424 28.81 -9.79 8.20
C PHE A 424 30.22 -9.93 8.76
N ALA A 425 30.37 -10.17 10.07
CA ALA A 425 31.68 -10.47 10.69
C ALA A 425 32.36 -11.71 10.07
N ALA A 426 31.58 -12.73 9.71
CA ALA A 426 32.11 -13.92 9.01
C ALA A 426 32.71 -13.59 7.62
N LEU A 427 32.24 -12.51 6.98
CA LEU A 427 32.69 -12.01 5.68
C LEU A 427 33.84 -10.99 5.78
N GLY A 428 34.46 -10.83 6.95
CA GLY A 428 35.51 -9.83 7.13
C GLY A 428 35.01 -8.38 7.20
N LEU A 429 33.70 -8.18 7.45
CA LEU A 429 33.06 -6.88 7.62
C LEU A 429 32.70 -6.68 9.09
N GLN A 430 32.98 -5.51 9.65
CA GLN A 430 32.61 -5.14 11.01
C GLN A 430 31.55 -4.06 10.99
N ILE A 431 30.46 -4.27 11.72
CA ILE A 431 29.39 -3.30 11.89
C ILE A 431 29.39 -2.85 13.35
N GLU A 432 29.53 -1.55 13.57
CA GLU A 432 29.58 -0.95 14.91
C GLU A 432 28.74 0.32 14.99
N LEU A 433 28.14 0.55 16.16
CA LEU A 433 27.42 1.79 16.40
C LEU A 433 28.41 2.92 16.67
N LYS A 434 28.48 3.89 15.75
CA LYS A 434 29.38 5.04 15.84
C LYS A 434 28.63 6.32 15.55
N GLU A 435 29.07 7.42 16.16
CA GLU A 435 28.56 8.73 15.79
C GLU A 435 29.17 9.19 14.46
N ARG A 436 28.31 9.61 13.54
CA ARG A 436 28.67 10.09 12.21
C ARG A 436 27.85 11.30 11.83
N ASP A 437 28.40 12.05 10.89
CA ASP A 437 27.69 13.10 10.18
C ASP A 437 26.64 12.46 9.26
N TYR A 438 25.37 12.76 9.50
CA TYR A 438 24.25 12.18 8.75
C TYR A 438 23.30 13.28 8.24
N PRO A 439 22.77 13.15 7.00
CA PRO A 439 21.96 14.20 6.38
C PRO A 439 20.51 14.20 6.86
N PHE A 440 20.08 15.33 7.42
CA PHE A 440 18.70 15.60 7.84
C PHE A 440 18.04 16.58 6.88
N LEU A 441 16.74 16.40 6.64
CA LEU A 441 15.92 17.42 6.00
C LEU A 441 15.50 18.44 7.05
N ILE A 442 15.87 19.70 6.85
CA ILE A 442 15.48 20.82 7.71
C ILE A 442 14.40 21.60 6.98
N ILE A 443 13.31 21.90 7.68
CA ILE A 443 12.21 22.73 7.19
C ILE A 443 12.04 23.89 8.17
N GLU A 444 12.11 25.12 7.68
CA GLU A 444 12.04 26.35 8.48
C GLU A 444 11.03 27.32 7.86
N ASP A 445 10.32 28.12 8.67
CA ASP A 445 9.50 29.21 8.15
C ASP A 445 10.37 30.23 7.42
N LEU A 446 9.85 30.82 6.33
CA LEU A 446 10.59 31.85 5.60
C LEU A 446 10.72 33.19 6.36
N ASN A 447 9.96 33.42 7.45
CA ASN A 447 10.10 34.53 8.41
C ASN A 447 9.37 34.28 9.75
#